data_AF-A0A427A9F2-F1
#
_entry.id   AF-A0A427A9F2-F1
#
_cell.length_a   1.000
_cell.length_b   1.000
_cell.length_c   1.000
_cell.angle_alpha   90.00
_cell.angle_beta   90.00
_cell.angle_gamma   90.00
#
_symmetry.space_group_name_H-M   'P 1'
#
loop_
_entity.id
_entity.type
_entity.pdbx_description
1 polymer ?
#
loop_
_entity_poly.entity_id
_entity_poly.type
_entity_poly.pdbx_seq_one_letter_code
_entity_poly.pdbx_strand_id
1 'polypeptide(L)'
;MLELRLVQGSLLKKVLESIRELVTDANFDCSATGFSLQAMDSSHVALVALLLRSEGFEHYRCDRNLSMGMNLNNVSKMLRCAGNDDIITVKADDGSDTVTFMFESPNQDKIADFEMKLMDIDSEHLGIPDAEYQAIVRMPSSEFARICKDLSSIGDTATIIEMQEPVSLTFALRYLNSFTKATPLSETVAISLSSDLPVVVEYKIAEMGYIRFYLAPKIEEEDDMKP
;
A
#
# COMPACT_ATOMS: atom_id res chain seq x y z
N MET A 1 0.17 7.57 23.81
CA MET A 1 0.50 8.67 22.88
C MET A 1 1.29 8.11 21.71
N LEU A 2 1.04 8.64 20.51
CA LEU A 2 1.74 8.35 19.27
C LEU A 2 2.48 9.60 18.79
N GLU A 3 3.76 9.47 18.48
CA GLU A 3 4.57 10.51 17.81
C GLU A 3 5.56 9.85 16.84
N LEU A 4 5.37 10.10 15.54
CA LEU A 4 6.18 9.54 14.46
C LEU A 4 6.84 10.68 13.70
N ARG A 5 8.17 10.67 13.52
CA ARG A 5 8.90 11.68 12.74
C ARG A 5 9.63 11.05 11.56
N LEU A 6 9.19 11.40 10.36
CA LEU A 6 9.73 10.90 9.09
C LEU A 6 10.47 12.01 8.36
N VAL A 7 11.80 11.88 8.26
CA VAL A 7 12.67 12.88 7.61
C VAL A 7 12.38 12.99 6.12
N GLN A 8 12.13 11.87 5.45
CA GLN A 8 11.75 11.84 4.03
C GLN A 8 10.23 11.90 3.88
N GLY A 9 9.61 13.07 4.10
CA GLY A 9 8.16 13.23 4.01
C GLY A 9 7.55 12.86 2.65
N SER A 10 8.32 13.01 1.57
CA SER A 10 7.92 12.55 0.23
C SER A 10 7.60 11.06 0.15
N LEU A 11 8.15 10.24 1.03
CA LEU A 11 7.82 8.84 1.08
C LEU A 11 6.35 8.61 1.47
N LEU A 12 5.88 9.24 2.54
CA LEU A 12 4.50 9.09 2.99
C LEU A 12 3.54 9.58 1.90
N LYS A 13 3.89 10.66 1.19
CA LYS A 13 3.16 11.12 0.00
C LYS A 13 3.04 10.01 -1.05
N LYS A 14 4.16 9.40 -1.46
CA LYS A 14 4.17 8.31 -2.45
C LYS A 14 3.37 7.10 -1.99
N VAL A 15 3.48 6.72 -0.71
CA VAL A 15 2.70 5.61 -0.13
C VAL A 15 1.20 5.87 -0.25
N LEU A 16 0.72 7.05 0.17
CA LEU A 16 -0.69 7.41 0.09
C LEU A 16 -1.20 7.48 -1.36
N GLU A 17 -0.40 8.05 -2.28
CA GLU A 17 -0.73 8.06 -3.72
C GLU A 17 -0.84 6.65 -4.31
N SER A 18 -0.13 5.67 -3.75
CA SER A 18 -0.13 4.28 -4.21
C SER A 18 -1.39 3.50 -3.81
N ILE A 19 -2.10 3.94 -2.77
CA ILE A 19 -3.21 3.18 -2.17
C ILE A 19 -4.57 3.86 -2.27
N ARG A 20 -4.63 5.19 -2.37
CA ARG A 20 -5.90 5.95 -2.29
C ARG A 20 -6.90 5.65 -3.42
N GLU A 21 -6.44 5.12 -4.56
CA GLU A 21 -7.31 4.74 -5.68
C GLU A 21 -7.92 3.35 -5.49
N LEU A 22 -7.30 2.53 -4.63
CA LEU A 22 -7.77 1.19 -4.31
C LEU A 22 -8.69 1.21 -3.09
N VAL A 23 -8.36 2.02 -2.08
CA VAL A 23 -9.06 2.10 -0.81
C VAL A 23 -9.36 3.56 -0.46
N THR A 24 -10.62 3.85 -0.13
CA THR A 24 -11.07 5.20 0.22
C THR A 24 -10.80 5.53 1.69
N ASP A 25 -11.15 4.60 2.57
CA ASP A 25 -11.10 4.75 4.03
C ASP A 25 -10.40 3.51 4.61
N ALA A 26 -9.43 3.73 5.50
CA ALA A 26 -8.66 2.64 6.11
C ALA A 26 -8.13 3.02 7.48
N ASN A 27 -7.85 2.00 8.30
CA ASN A 27 -7.14 2.16 9.55
C ASN A 27 -5.62 2.13 9.33
N PHE A 28 -4.93 3.11 9.91
CA PHE A 28 -3.51 2.99 10.16
C PHE A 28 -3.29 2.47 11.57
N ASP A 29 -2.69 1.29 11.67
CA ASP A 29 -2.36 0.63 12.93
C ASP A 29 -0.91 0.92 13.31
N CYS A 30 -0.74 1.57 14.45
CA CYS A 30 0.54 1.84 15.07
C CYS A 30 0.80 0.83 16.17
N SER A 31 1.97 0.21 16.15
CA SER A 31 2.46 -0.65 17.23
C SER A 31 3.94 -0.40 17.49
N ALA A 32 4.55 -1.14 18.41
CA ALA A 32 6.00 -1.07 18.65
C ALA A 32 6.83 -1.50 17.41
N THR A 33 6.29 -2.35 16.53
CA THR A 33 7.01 -2.84 15.34
C THR A 33 7.02 -1.82 14.20
N GLY A 34 6.01 -0.96 14.14
CA GLY A 34 5.90 0.02 13.07
C GLY A 34 4.49 0.54 12.84
N PHE A 35 4.41 1.35 11.79
CA PHE A 35 3.22 1.97 11.24
C PHE A 35 2.71 1.15 10.06
N SER A 36 1.52 0.59 10.18
CA SER A 36 0.99 -0.37 9.22
C SER A 36 -0.44 -0.03 8.78
N LEU A 37 -0.85 -0.58 7.66
CA LEU A 37 -2.23 -0.48 7.16
C LEU A 37 -2.54 -1.76 6.41
N GLN A 38 -3.72 -2.32 6.68
CA GLN A 38 -4.27 -3.42 5.90
C GLN A 38 -5.70 -3.08 5.53
N ALA A 39 -6.05 -3.17 4.24
CA ALA A 39 -7.40 -2.89 3.78
C ALA A 39 -7.73 -3.62 2.47
N MET A 40 -9.00 -3.98 2.31
CA MET A 40 -9.56 -4.49 1.06
C MET A 40 -10.17 -3.37 0.23
N ASP A 41 -10.20 -3.56 -1.09
CA ASP A 41 -10.99 -2.72 -1.97
C ASP A 41 -12.50 -2.99 -1.79
N SER A 42 -13.35 -2.13 -2.34
CA SER A 42 -14.82 -2.24 -2.20
C SER A 42 -15.43 -3.50 -2.80
N SER A 43 -14.72 -4.19 -3.70
CA SER A 43 -15.16 -5.48 -4.25
C SER A 43 -14.66 -6.70 -3.48
N HIS A 44 -13.78 -6.51 -2.48
CA HIS A 44 -13.12 -7.57 -1.72
C HIS A 44 -12.29 -8.54 -2.59
N VAL A 45 -11.80 -8.08 -3.76
CA VAL A 45 -10.98 -8.89 -4.68
C VAL A 45 -9.50 -8.57 -4.53
N ALA A 46 -9.17 -7.36 -4.08
CA ALA A 46 -7.81 -6.90 -3.85
C ALA A 46 -7.62 -6.45 -2.40
N LEU A 47 -6.45 -6.78 -1.84
CA LEU A 47 -6.02 -6.34 -0.52
C LEU A 47 -4.68 -5.62 -0.62
N VAL A 48 -4.54 -4.53 0.13
CA VAL A 48 -3.25 -3.86 0.34
C VAL A 48 -2.77 -4.08 1.76
N ALA A 49 -1.49 -4.40 1.90
CA ALA A 49 -0.80 -4.47 3.18
C ALA A 49 0.47 -3.59 3.12
N LEU A 50 0.51 -2.57 3.97
CA LEU A 50 1.61 -1.64 4.15
C LEU A 50 2.28 -1.90 5.50
N LEU A 51 3.60 -1.87 5.52
CA LEU A 51 4.38 -1.81 6.76
C LEU A 51 5.53 -0.81 6.58
N LEU A 52 5.59 0.17 7.48
CA LEU A 52 6.75 1.02 7.71
C LEU A 52 7.28 0.70 9.11
N ARG A 53 8.44 0.06 9.18
CA ARG A 53 9.12 -0.33 10.41
C ARG A 53 9.54 0.88 11.23
N SER A 54 9.51 0.73 12.55
CA SER A 54 9.84 1.81 13.49
C SER A 54 11.27 2.33 13.33
N GLU A 55 12.22 1.50 12.92
CA GLU A 55 13.61 1.89 12.66
C GLU A 55 13.77 2.82 11.45
N GLY A 56 12.75 2.92 10.58
CA GLY A 56 12.73 3.84 9.44
C GLY A 56 12.42 5.29 9.80
N PHE A 57 12.07 5.57 11.06
CA PHE A 57 11.71 6.90 11.54
C PHE A 57 12.84 7.49 12.39
N GLU A 58 13.06 8.80 12.30
CA GLU A 58 14.04 9.49 13.15
C GLU A 58 13.58 9.49 14.61
N HIS A 59 12.27 9.62 14.81
CA HIS A 59 11.63 9.44 16.10
C HIS A 59 10.41 8.55 15.94
N TYR A 60 10.33 7.49 16.75
CA TYR A 60 9.19 6.59 16.78
C TYR A 60 8.77 6.34 18.23
N ARG A 61 7.63 6.89 18.61
CA ARG A 61 7.02 6.66 19.91
C ARG A 61 5.59 6.18 19.72
N CYS A 62 5.30 4.99 20.24
CA CYS A 62 3.97 4.40 20.24
C CYS A 62 3.78 3.71 21.60
N ASP A 63 3.18 4.44 22.55
CA ASP A 63 3.08 3.95 23.94
C ASP A 63 2.08 2.78 24.08
N ARG A 64 1.08 2.74 23.19
CA ARG A 64 0.04 1.71 23.11
C ARG A 64 -0.34 1.51 21.66
N ASN A 65 -0.82 0.30 21.32
CA ASN A 65 -1.38 0.05 20.01
C ASN A 65 -2.54 1.01 19.76
N LEU A 66 -2.46 1.74 18.66
CA LEU A 66 -3.43 2.75 18.27
C LEU A 66 -3.86 2.48 16.83
N SER A 67 -5.17 2.47 16.59
CA SER A 67 -5.74 2.37 15.25
C SER A 67 -6.39 3.70 14.89
N MET A 68 -6.01 4.26 13.75
CA MET A 68 -6.46 5.57 13.31
C MET A 68 -7.19 5.45 11.97
N GLY A 69 -8.52 5.49 12.00
CA GLY A 69 -9.35 5.45 10.81
C GLY A 69 -9.34 6.79 10.09
N MET A 70 -8.92 6.78 8.81
CA MET A 70 -8.77 7.99 8.02
C MET A 70 -9.28 7.80 6.60
N ASN A 71 -9.84 8.87 6.03
CA ASN A 71 -10.09 8.96 4.61
C ASN A 71 -8.78 9.26 3.86
N LEU A 72 -8.31 8.30 3.06
CA LEU A 72 -7.00 8.37 2.38
C LEU A 72 -6.95 9.49 1.34
N ASN A 73 -8.09 9.85 0.74
CA ASN A 73 -8.16 10.98 -0.19
C ASN A 73 -7.96 12.33 0.53
N ASN A 74 -8.49 12.49 1.75
CA ASN A 74 -8.28 13.69 2.55
C ASN A 74 -6.84 13.79 3.04
N VAL A 75 -6.27 12.68 3.54
CA VAL A 75 -4.85 12.63 3.95
C VAL A 75 -3.95 12.97 2.76
N SER A 76 -4.19 12.38 1.59
CA SER A 76 -3.43 12.68 0.36
C SER A 76 -3.52 14.16 -0.03
N LYS A 77 -4.71 14.79 0.03
CA LYS A 77 -4.86 16.23 -0.25
C LYS A 77 -4.05 17.09 0.71
N MET A 78 -4.08 16.77 2.00
CA MET A 78 -3.30 17.48 3.02
C MET A 78 -1.79 17.30 2.83
N LEU A 79 -1.33 16.08 2.53
CA LEU A 79 0.08 15.80 2.25
C LEU A 79 0.62 16.51 0.99
N ARG A 80 -0.24 17.03 0.10
CA ARG A 80 0.20 17.90 -1.02
C ARG A 80 0.70 19.26 -0.55
N CYS A 81 0.34 19.70 0.65
CA CYS A 81 0.84 20.94 1.24
C CYS A 81 2.28 20.83 1.74
N ALA A 82 2.76 19.60 1.99
CA ALA A 82 4.14 19.33 2.33
C ALA A 82 5.04 19.39 1.08
N GLY A 83 6.21 20.02 1.21
CA GLY A 83 7.31 19.92 0.27
C GLY A 83 7.78 18.48 0.09
N ASN A 84 8.65 18.24 -0.90
CA ASN A 84 9.21 16.89 -1.10
C ASN A 84 10.33 16.57 -0.11
N ASP A 85 10.99 17.61 0.40
CA ASP A 85 12.08 17.53 1.37
C ASP A 85 11.60 17.86 2.80
N ASP A 86 10.31 18.16 2.99
CA ASP A 86 9.75 18.45 4.31
C ASP A 86 9.77 17.19 5.18
N ILE A 87 10.04 17.40 6.46
CA ILE A 87 9.92 16.42 7.53
C ILE A 87 8.45 16.36 7.93
N ILE A 88 7.89 15.15 8.01
CA ILE A 88 6.50 14.94 8.40
C ILE A 88 6.47 14.30 9.79
N THR A 89 5.78 14.95 10.71
CA THR A 89 5.51 14.41 12.04
C THR A 89 4.02 14.10 12.21
N VAL A 90 3.68 12.90 12.65
CA VAL A 90 2.32 12.46 12.93
C VAL A 90 2.16 12.31 14.44
N LYS A 91 1.14 12.97 15.02
CA LYS A 91 0.85 12.96 16.45
C LYS A 91 -0.59 12.58 16.71
N ALA A 92 -0.81 11.70 17.67
CA ALA A 92 -2.13 11.39 18.19
C ALA A 92 -2.05 11.04 19.68
N ASP A 93 -2.92 11.63 20.48
CA ASP A 93 -3.04 11.31 21.90
C ASP A 93 -3.93 10.10 22.14
N ASP A 94 -3.74 9.41 23.27
CA ASP A 94 -4.54 8.23 23.60
C ASP A 94 -6.01 8.65 23.85
N GLY A 95 -6.92 8.15 23.01
CA GLY A 95 -8.35 8.47 23.09
C GLY A 95 -8.74 9.82 22.50
N SER A 96 -7.83 10.48 21.77
CA SER A 96 -8.18 11.63 20.93
C SER A 96 -9.02 11.18 19.73
N ASP A 97 -10.02 11.98 19.34
CA ASP A 97 -10.75 11.83 18.08
C ASP A 97 -10.05 12.56 16.92
N THR A 98 -8.84 13.10 17.14
CA THR A 98 -8.06 13.82 16.13
C THR A 98 -6.62 13.32 16.04
N VAL A 99 -6.06 13.48 14.85
CA VAL A 99 -4.64 13.29 14.54
C VAL A 99 -4.08 14.60 13.97
N THR A 100 -2.86 14.92 14.35
CA THR A 100 -2.14 16.11 13.87
C THR A 100 -0.98 15.69 12.98
N PHE A 101 -0.91 16.31 11.80
CA PHE A 101 0.22 16.22 10.88
C PHE A 101 0.95 17.56 10.88
N MET A 102 2.23 17.53 11.24
CA MET A 102 3.11 18.70 11.21
C MET A 102 4.10 18.54 10.07
N PHE A 103 4.18 19.54 9.19
CA PHE A 103 5.14 19.59 8.08
C PHE A 103 6.18 20.66 8.37
N GLU A 104 7.42 20.25 8.46
CA GLU A 104 8.56 21.10 8.82
C GLU A 104 9.57 21.10 7.68
N SER A 105 9.90 22.28 7.15
CA SER A 105 11.02 22.43 6.22
C SER A 105 12.33 22.07 6.94
N PRO A 106 13.32 21.44 6.26
CA PRO A 106 14.61 21.10 6.87
C PRO A 106 15.34 22.28 7.53
N ASN A 107 15.11 23.50 7.04
CA ASN A 107 15.70 24.72 7.58
C ASN A 107 14.88 25.36 8.72
N GLN A 108 13.76 24.74 9.10
CA GLN A 108 12.82 25.19 10.13
C GLN A 108 12.20 26.58 9.89
N ASP A 109 12.26 27.09 8.66
CA ASP A 109 11.71 28.38 8.26
C ASP A 109 10.19 28.33 8.02
N LYS A 110 9.66 27.13 7.75
CA LYS A 110 8.23 26.89 7.54
C LYS A 110 7.79 25.67 8.35
N ILE A 111 6.77 25.89 9.18
CA ILE A 111 6.05 24.85 9.92
C ILE A 111 4.56 25.00 9.59
N ALA A 112 3.91 23.90 9.24
CA ALA A 112 2.48 23.87 8.98
C ALA A 112 1.83 22.70 9.71
N ASP A 113 0.83 23.02 10.54
CA ASP A 113 0.09 22.03 11.34
C ASP A 113 -1.30 21.82 10.73
N PHE A 114 -1.65 20.55 10.55
CA PHE A 114 -2.95 20.12 10.05
C PHE A 114 -3.56 19.15 11.03
N GLU A 115 -4.73 19.50 11.56
CA GLU A 115 -5.50 18.63 12.43
C GLU A 115 -6.70 18.06 11.66
N MET A 116 -6.93 16.77 11.80
CA MET A 116 -8.09 16.11 11.19
C MET A 116 -8.76 15.15 12.17
N LYS A 117 -10.09 15.04 12.06
CA LYS A 117 -10.86 14.06 12.82
C LYS A 117 -10.65 12.66 12.28
N LEU A 118 -10.50 11.73 13.21
CA LEU A 118 -10.50 10.30 12.95
C LEU A 118 -11.92 9.80 12.76
N MET A 119 -12.03 8.66 12.09
CA MET A 119 -13.29 7.96 11.86
C MET A 119 -13.23 6.58 12.51
N ASP A 120 -14.37 6.13 13.01
CA ASP A 120 -14.52 4.74 13.43
C ASP A 120 -14.68 3.87 12.19
N ILE A 121 -13.67 3.05 11.91
CA ILE A 121 -13.67 2.10 10.79
C ILE A 121 -13.53 0.70 11.39
N ASP A 122 -14.52 -0.15 11.12
CA ASP A 122 -14.44 -1.56 11.50
C ASP A 122 -13.28 -2.23 10.75
N SER A 123 -12.32 -2.76 11.50
CA SER A 123 -11.14 -3.43 10.95
C SER A 123 -11.26 -4.93 11.16
N GLU A 124 -11.40 -5.67 10.07
CA GLU A 124 -11.15 -7.12 10.07
C GLU A 124 -9.74 -7.36 9.53
N HIS A 125 -8.77 -7.52 10.43
CA HIS A 125 -7.43 -7.93 10.01
C HIS A 125 -7.47 -9.37 9.51
N LEU A 126 -7.17 -9.53 8.23
CA LEU A 126 -7.00 -10.83 7.60
C LEU A 126 -5.59 -11.34 7.90
N GLY A 127 -5.53 -12.53 8.50
CA GLY A 127 -4.27 -13.25 8.67
C GLY A 127 -3.71 -13.61 7.30
N ILE A 128 -2.56 -13.02 6.94
CA ILE A 128 -1.84 -13.39 5.73
C ILE A 128 -0.94 -14.58 6.09
N PRO A 129 -1.19 -15.78 5.54
CA PRO A 129 -0.38 -16.95 5.86
C PRO A 129 1.02 -16.82 5.25
N ASP A 130 2.03 -17.30 5.98
CA ASP A 130 3.36 -17.53 5.43
C ASP A 130 3.28 -18.75 4.50
N ALA A 131 3.07 -18.47 3.21
CA ALA A 131 2.91 -19.49 2.18
C ALA A 131 4.11 -19.54 1.23
N GLU A 132 4.40 -20.74 0.72
CA GLU A 132 5.40 -20.93 -0.33
C GLU A 132 4.77 -20.63 -1.69
N TYR A 133 5.42 -19.78 -2.47
CA TYR A 133 5.00 -19.45 -3.82
C TYR A 133 5.72 -20.35 -4.82
N GLN A 134 4.97 -20.88 -5.78
CA GLN A 134 5.50 -21.73 -6.85
C GLN A 134 6.46 -20.95 -7.74
N ALA A 135 6.22 -19.65 -7.92
CA ALA A 135 7.14 -18.81 -8.67
C ALA A 135 7.20 -17.36 -8.18
N ILE A 136 8.40 -16.78 -8.28
CA ILE A 136 8.67 -15.39 -7.92
C ILE A 136 9.44 -14.73 -9.06
N VAL A 137 8.82 -13.74 -9.70
CA VAL A 137 9.45 -12.94 -10.76
C VAL A 137 9.86 -11.59 -10.18
N ARG A 138 11.10 -11.19 -10.45
CA ARG A 138 11.62 -9.86 -10.13
C ARG A 138 11.96 -9.12 -11.41
N MET A 139 11.49 -7.89 -11.52
CA MET A 139 11.75 -7.04 -12.69
C MET A 139 11.78 -5.56 -12.31
N PRO A 140 12.27 -4.67 -13.20
CA PRO A 140 12.14 -3.24 -13.01
C PRO A 140 10.66 -2.84 -12.87
N SER A 141 10.33 -2.04 -11.86
CA SER A 141 8.96 -1.58 -11.60
C SER A 141 8.40 -0.73 -12.75
N SER A 142 9.27 0.05 -13.41
CA SER A 142 8.92 0.84 -14.59
C SER A 142 8.50 -0.02 -15.78
N GLU A 143 9.14 -1.18 -15.96
CA GLU A 143 8.79 -2.11 -17.03
C GLU A 143 7.45 -2.80 -16.73
N PHE A 144 7.23 -3.22 -15.48
CA PHE A 144 5.92 -3.75 -15.06
C PHE A 144 4.79 -2.73 -15.28
N ALA A 145 5.00 -1.47 -14.88
CA ALA A 145 4.05 -0.39 -15.10
C ALA A 145 3.74 -0.16 -16.58
N ARG A 146 4.77 -0.22 -17.43
CA ARG A 146 4.61 -0.12 -18.88
C ARG A 146 3.80 -1.29 -19.44
N ILE A 147 4.11 -2.52 -19.06
CA ILE A 147 3.40 -3.73 -19.51
C ILE A 147 1.91 -3.63 -19.18
N CYS A 148 1.55 -3.33 -17.92
CA CYS A 148 0.14 -3.22 -17.52
C CYS A 148 -0.60 -2.12 -18.29
N LYS A 149 0.06 -0.97 -18.50
CA LYS A 149 -0.51 0.15 -19.24
C LYS A 149 -0.73 -0.21 -20.71
N ASP A 150 0.29 -0.78 -21.36
CA ASP A 150 0.23 -1.13 -22.78
C ASP A 150 -0.84 -2.20 -23.03
N LEU A 151 -0.93 -3.23 -22.19
CA LEU A 151 -1.96 -4.26 -22.30
C LEU A 151 -3.37 -3.70 -22.10
N SER A 152 -3.57 -2.78 -21.14
CA SER A 152 -4.88 -2.16 -20.90
C SER A 152 -5.37 -1.26 -22.04
N SER A 153 -4.46 -0.81 -22.92
CA SER A 153 -4.83 -0.03 -24.10
C SER A 153 -5.41 -0.88 -25.24
N ILE A 154 -5.16 -2.19 -25.21
CA ILE A 154 -5.61 -3.15 -26.23
C ILE A 154 -6.98 -3.75 -25.84
N GLY A 155 -7.32 -3.74 -24.56
CA GLY A 155 -8.63 -4.13 -24.01
C GLY A 155 -8.55 -4.50 -22.53
N ASP A 156 -9.68 -4.83 -21.91
CA ASP A 156 -9.74 -5.32 -20.52
C ASP A 156 -9.25 -6.78 -20.35
N THR A 157 -8.59 -7.33 -21.36
CA THR A 157 -8.14 -8.72 -21.42
C THR A 157 -7.14 -9.05 -20.32
N ALA A 158 -7.25 -10.24 -19.75
CA ALA A 158 -6.42 -10.66 -18.62
C ALA A 158 -4.93 -10.74 -18.98
N THR A 159 -4.08 -10.46 -18.01
CA THR A 159 -2.64 -10.72 -18.13
C THR A 159 -2.35 -12.17 -17.75
N ILE A 160 -1.69 -12.90 -18.65
CA ILE A 160 -1.17 -14.26 -18.41
C ILE A 160 0.31 -14.13 -18.05
N ILE A 161 0.73 -14.77 -16.96
CA ILE A 161 2.14 -14.85 -16.54
C ILE A 161 2.56 -16.32 -16.57
N GLU A 162 3.39 -16.71 -17.53
CA GLU A 162 3.89 -18.08 -17.69
C GLU A 162 5.26 -18.26 -17.01
N MET A 163 5.47 -19.41 -16.36
CA MET A 163 6.64 -19.75 -15.54
C MET A 163 7.21 -21.13 -15.89
N GLN A 164 8.45 -21.43 -15.45
CA GLN A 164 9.13 -22.72 -15.71
C GLN A 164 8.41 -23.93 -15.11
N GLU A 165 7.71 -23.74 -13.98
CA GLU A 165 6.65 -24.64 -13.54
C GLU A 165 5.31 -24.09 -14.04
N PRO A 166 4.42 -24.91 -14.61
CA PRO A 166 3.22 -24.43 -15.29
C PRO A 166 2.20 -23.87 -14.29
N VAL A 167 2.30 -22.57 -14.05
CA VAL A 167 1.27 -21.76 -13.38
C VAL A 167 0.75 -20.77 -14.40
N SER A 168 -0.53 -20.87 -14.74
CA SER A 168 -1.24 -19.91 -15.58
C SER A 168 -2.43 -19.40 -14.78
N LEU A 169 -2.45 -18.09 -14.53
CA LEU A 169 -3.49 -17.42 -13.76
C LEU A 169 -3.94 -16.16 -14.49
N THR A 170 -5.23 -15.88 -14.39
CA THR A 170 -5.92 -14.80 -15.10
C THR A 170 -6.25 -13.69 -14.11
N PHE A 171 -5.78 -12.46 -14.35
CA PHE A 171 -6.02 -11.32 -13.46
C PHE A 171 -6.70 -10.13 -14.16
N ALA A 172 -7.50 -9.37 -13.41
CA ALA A 172 -8.10 -8.14 -13.90
C ALA A 172 -7.05 -7.01 -13.98
N LEU A 173 -6.75 -6.56 -15.22
CA LEU A 173 -5.75 -5.51 -15.50
C LEU A 173 -6.00 -4.20 -14.76
N ARG A 174 -7.26 -3.84 -14.49
CA ARG A 174 -7.62 -2.63 -13.73
C ARG A 174 -6.91 -2.57 -12.38
N TYR A 175 -6.80 -3.69 -11.65
CA TYR A 175 -6.12 -3.73 -10.36
C TYR A 175 -4.61 -3.68 -10.52
N LEU A 176 -4.04 -4.42 -11.48
CA LEU A 176 -2.61 -4.38 -11.75
C LEU A 176 -2.16 -2.95 -12.10
N ASN A 177 -2.91 -2.25 -12.94
CA ASN A 177 -2.68 -0.82 -13.22
C ASN A 177 -2.74 0.04 -11.97
N SER A 178 -3.66 -0.22 -11.03
CA SER A 178 -3.69 0.48 -9.74
C SER A 178 -2.43 0.19 -8.91
N PHE A 179 -1.96 -1.05 -8.86
CA PHE A 179 -0.76 -1.44 -8.11
C PHE A 179 0.52 -0.77 -8.67
N THR A 180 0.57 -0.49 -9.96
CA THR A 180 1.72 0.21 -10.59
C THR A 180 1.91 1.64 -10.09
N LYS A 181 0.94 2.23 -9.39
CA LYS A 181 1.11 3.54 -8.73
C LYS A 181 2.19 3.53 -7.65
N ALA A 182 2.55 2.35 -7.13
CA ALA A 182 3.67 2.15 -6.21
C ALA A 182 5.07 2.18 -6.87
N THR A 183 5.17 2.25 -8.20
CA THR A 183 6.45 2.33 -8.93
C THR A 183 7.44 3.37 -8.37
N PRO A 184 7.04 4.58 -7.94
CA PRO A 184 7.98 5.56 -7.37
C PRO A 184 8.57 5.20 -5.99
N LEU A 185 8.10 4.12 -5.36
CA LEU A 185 8.59 3.62 -4.06
C LEU A 185 9.79 2.70 -4.21
N SER A 186 9.91 1.99 -5.33
CA SER A 186 10.93 0.96 -5.54
C SER A 186 11.30 0.85 -7.02
N GLU A 187 12.59 0.75 -7.33
CA GLU A 187 13.08 0.49 -8.69
C GLU A 187 12.74 -0.93 -9.19
N THR A 188 12.50 -1.85 -8.26
CA THR A 188 12.16 -3.25 -8.54
C THR A 188 10.82 -3.64 -7.96
N VAL A 189 10.07 -4.47 -8.67
CA VAL A 189 8.85 -5.12 -8.18
C VAL A 189 9.06 -6.63 -8.12
N ALA A 190 8.49 -7.29 -7.12
CA ALA A 190 8.44 -8.74 -7.02
C ALA A 190 7.01 -9.23 -7.16
N ILE A 191 6.78 -10.19 -8.04
CA ILE A 191 5.48 -10.80 -8.31
C ILE A 191 5.57 -12.27 -7.89
N SER A 192 4.81 -12.64 -6.87
CA SER A 192 4.78 -14.00 -6.32
C SER A 192 3.46 -14.67 -6.68
N LEU A 193 3.54 -15.86 -7.26
CA LEU A 193 2.42 -16.57 -7.87
C LEU A 193 2.33 -17.99 -7.32
N SER A 194 1.11 -18.46 -7.13
CA SER A 194 0.78 -19.84 -6.76
C SER A 194 -0.64 -20.14 -7.24
N SER A 195 -0.91 -21.35 -7.71
CA SER A 195 -2.23 -21.79 -8.19
C SER A 195 -3.37 -21.57 -7.18
N ASP A 196 -3.06 -21.70 -5.90
CA ASP A 196 -4.05 -21.74 -4.81
C ASP A 196 -4.09 -20.46 -3.97
N LEU A 197 -3.29 -19.44 -4.34
CA LEU A 197 -3.16 -18.20 -3.58
C LEU A 197 -3.35 -16.97 -4.48
N PRO A 198 -3.78 -15.84 -3.89
CA PRO A 198 -3.72 -14.55 -4.59
C PRO A 198 -2.30 -14.24 -5.08
N VAL A 199 -2.19 -13.59 -6.24
CA VAL A 199 -0.90 -13.03 -6.66
C VAL A 199 -0.48 -11.94 -5.70
N VAL A 200 0.80 -11.92 -5.35
CA VAL A 200 1.39 -10.87 -4.50
C VAL A 200 2.31 -9.99 -5.32
N VAL A 201 1.98 -8.71 -5.41
CA VAL A 201 2.83 -7.68 -6.01
C VAL A 201 3.46 -6.85 -4.89
N GLU A 202 4.76 -7.02 -4.67
CA GLU A 202 5.52 -6.36 -3.62
C GLU A 202 6.42 -5.25 -4.19
N TYR A 203 6.34 -4.07 -3.57
CA TYR A 203 7.32 -3.00 -3.70
C TYR A 203 7.97 -2.78 -2.34
N LYS A 204 9.30 -2.93 -2.27
CA LYS A 204 10.05 -2.63 -1.05
C LYS A 204 10.17 -1.12 -0.87
N ILE A 205 10.00 -0.67 0.37
CA ILE A 205 10.21 0.73 0.73
C ILE A 205 11.59 0.81 1.37
N ALA A 206 12.62 0.90 0.52
CA ALA A 206 14.03 0.81 0.92
C ALA A 206 14.23 -0.30 1.97
N GLU A 207 14.94 0.01 3.06
CA GLU A 207 15.11 -0.88 4.21
C GLU A 207 14.09 -0.65 5.33
N MET A 208 13.12 0.25 5.14
CA MET A 208 12.15 0.58 6.17
C MET A 208 10.83 -0.17 6.05
N GLY A 209 10.54 -0.85 4.94
CA GLY A 209 9.21 -1.43 4.83
C GLY A 209 8.88 -2.06 3.49
N TYR A 210 7.58 -2.25 3.28
CA TYR A 210 7.03 -2.71 2.02
C TYR A 210 5.59 -2.22 1.85
N ILE A 211 5.15 -2.22 0.59
CA ILE A 211 3.75 -2.30 0.21
C ILE A 211 3.53 -3.58 -0.59
N ARG A 212 2.55 -4.36 -0.18
CA ARG A 212 2.15 -5.61 -0.85
C ARG A 212 0.70 -5.49 -1.28
N PHE A 213 0.45 -5.80 -2.54
CA PHE A 213 -0.89 -5.94 -3.07
C PHE A 213 -1.19 -7.41 -3.32
N TYR A 214 -2.34 -7.87 -2.87
CA TYR A 214 -2.85 -9.22 -3.07
C TYR A 214 -4.04 -9.11 -4.02
N LEU A 215 -4.09 -9.97 -5.02
CA LEU A 215 -5.20 -9.98 -5.98
C LEU A 215 -5.64 -11.42 -6.27
N ALA A 216 -6.91 -11.71 -6.02
CA ALA A 216 -7.47 -13.01 -6.35
C ALA A 216 -7.46 -13.23 -7.87
N PRO A 217 -7.09 -14.44 -8.35
CA PRO A 217 -7.23 -14.77 -9.76
C PRO A 217 -8.71 -14.84 -10.15
N LYS A 218 -9.00 -14.56 -11.41
CA LYS A 218 -10.29 -14.91 -12.02
C LYS A 218 -10.34 -16.42 -12.16
N ILE A 219 -11.35 -17.04 -11.58
CA ILE A 219 -11.66 -18.45 -11.82
C ILE A 219 -12.41 -18.49 -13.15
N GLU A 220 -11.93 -19.27 -14.11
CA GLU A 220 -12.72 -19.61 -15.28
C GLU A 220 -13.81 -20.59 -14.80
N GLU A 221 -15.08 -20.23 -14.95
CA GLU A 221 -16.16 -21.19 -14.77
C GLU A 221 -15.94 -22.31 -15.80
N GLU A 222 -15.83 -23.57 -15.35
CA GLU A 222 -15.84 -24.75 -16.23
C GLU A 222 -17.23 -24.87 -16.89
N ASP A 223 -17.57 -23.98 -17.81
CA ASP A 223 -18.78 -24.08 -18.63
C ASP A 223 -18.41 -24.21 -20.12
N ASP A 224 -18.93 -25.28 -20.72
CA ASP A 224 -18.85 -25.71 -22.12
C ASP A 224 -17.66 -26.61 -22.57
N MET A 225 -17.21 -27.55 -21.73
CA MET A 225 -16.94 -28.90 -22.27
C MET A 225 -18.25 -29.69 -22.35
N LYS A 226 -19.12 -29.30 -23.29
CA LYS A 226 -20.14 -30.24 -23.78
C LYS A 226 -19.43 -31.36 -24.58
N PRO A 227 -19.83 -32.63 -24.38
CA PRO A 227 -19.20 -33.78 -25.03
C PRO A 227 -19.35 -33.76 -26.56
#